data_AF-A0A7S2G440-F1
#
_entry.id   AF-A0A7S2G440-F1
#
_cell.length_a   1.000
_cell.length_b   1.000
_cell.length_c   1.000
_cell.angle_alpha   90.00
_cell.angle_beta   90.00
_cell.angle_gamma   90.00
#
_symmetry.space_group_name_H-M   'P 1'
#
loop_
_entity.id
_entity.type
_entity.pdbx_description
1 polymer ?
#
loop_
_entity_poly.entity_id
_entity_poly.type
_entity_poly.pdbx_seq_one_letter_code
_entity_poly.pdbx_strand_id
1 'polypeptide(L)'
;MIEGVNFLTGAGGFLQTVLYGFPGLRFDEDLLRLANPTLIEGSSHMKVRGLAYRGARFDIAFGTEVAAKSGTNAELSVTLSSRSPGGSGFVVSNEETGEAVALAAEGDSASFDFAPDASAYTIAEA
;
A
#
# COMPACT_ATOMS: atom_id res chain seq x y z
N MET A 1 -25.90 7.49 31.24
CA MET A 1 -24.45 7.28 31.06
C MET A 1 -24.31 6.14 30.07
N ILE A 2 -23.94 6.41 28.82
CA ILE A 2 -23.75 5.35 27.83
C ILE A 2 -22.25 5.10 27.80
N GLU A 3 -21.81 3.96 28.33
CA GLU A 3 -20.43 3.54 28.17
C GLU A 3 -20.22 3.23 26.70
N GLY A 4 -19.44 4.07 26.02
CA GLY A 4 -18.96 3.82 24.68
C GLY A 4 -18.06 2.60 24.74
N VAL A 5 -18.64 1.42 24.49
CA VAL A 5 -17.88 0.21 24.20
C VAL A 5 -16.96 0.54 23.04
N ASN A 6 -15.68 0.74 23.33
CA ASN A 6 -14.64 0.90 22.33
C ASN A 6 -14.81 -0.26 21.34
N PHE A 7 -15.21 0.09 20.11
CA PHE A 7 -15.63 -0.88 19.11
C PHE A 7 -14.38 -1.51 18.47
N LEU A 8 -13.61 -2.22 19.29
CA LEU A 8 -12.26 -2.69 18.98
C LEU A 8 -12.25 -3.58 17.73
N THR A 9 -13.31 -4.36 17.53
CA THR A 9 -13.51 -5.17 16.33
C THR A 9 -13.75 -4.31 15.08
N GLY A 10 -14.50 -3.21 15.20
CA GLY A 10 -14.68 -2.25 14.11
C GLY A 10 -13.41 -1.45 13.82
N ALA A 11 -12.62 -1.11 14.85
CA ALA A 11 -11.29 -0.51 14.66
C ALA A 11 -10.34 -1.47 13.92
N GLY A 12 -10.41 -2.77 14.22
CA GLY A 12 -9.70 -3.81 13.49
C GLY A 12 -10.13 -3.90 12.02
N GLY A 13 -11.44 -3.94 11.76
CA GLY A 13 -12.00 -3.95 10.40
C GLY A 13 -11.60 -2.70 9.60
N PHE A 14 -11.64 -1.53 10.22
CA PHE A 14 -11.17 -0.28 9.61
C PHE A 14 -9.71 -0.36 9.18
N LEU A 15 -8.82 -0.82 10.07
CA LEU A 15 -7.40 -0.99 9.75
C LEU A 15 -7.19 -1.99 8.60
N GLN A 16 -7.97 -3.08 8.57
CA GLN A 16 -7.93 -4.03 7.47
C GLN A 16 -8.34 -3.37 6.14
N THR A 17 -9.37 -2.53 6.11
CA THR A 17 -9.74 -1.78 4.90
C THR A 17 -8.63 -0.81 4.48
N VAL A 18 -8.00 -0.11 5.43
CA VAL A 18 -6.88 0.80 5.17
C VAL A 18 -5.65 0.08 4.61
N LEU A 19 -5.37 -1.15 5.04
CA LEU A 19 -4.17 -1.88 4.59
C LEU A 19 -4.41 -2.84 3.42
N TYR A 20 -5.57 -3.47 3.34
CA TYR A 20 -5.85 -4.52 2.37
C TYR A 20 -6.90 -4.13 1.32
N GLY A 21 -7.67 -3.08 1.59
CA GLY A 21 -8.65 -2.50 0.68
C GLY A 21 -7.97 -1.49 -0.24
N PHE A 22 -7.68 -0.29 0.27
CA PHE A 22 -7.19 0.83 -0.54
C PHE A 22 -5.86 0.55 -1.28
N PRO A 23 -4.73 0.28 -0.61
CA PRO A 23 -3.49 -0.07 -1.31
C PRO A 23 -3.48 -1.49 -1.88
N GLY A 24 -4.48 -2.31 -1.55
CA GLY A 24 -4.56 -3.69 -2.01
C GLY A 24 -3.39 -4.58 -1.59
N LEU A 25 -2.80 -4.36 -0.42
CA LEU A 25 -1.62 -5.13 0.00
C LEU A 25 -1.95 -6.62 0.09
N ARG A 26 -1.06 -7.45 -0.43
CA ARG A 26 -1.08 -8.90 -0.24
C ARG A 26 0.33 -9.35 0.14
N PHE A 27 0.43 -10.04 1.27
CA PHE A 27 1.68 -10.61 1.73
C PHE A 27 1.74 -12.07 1.31
N ASP A 28 2.78 -12.42 0.56
CA ASP A 28 3.21 -13.78 0.31
C ASP A 28 4.54 -13.99 1.08
N GLU A 29 5.19 -15.15 0.95
CA GLU A 29 6.44 -15.45 1.67
C GLU A 29 7.49 -14.33 1.48
N ASP A 30 8.12 -14.23 0.32
CA ASP A 30 9.15 -13.21 0.00
C ASP A 30 8.62 -12.05 -0.88
N LEU A 31 7.30 -11.97 -1.07
CA LEU A 31 6.69 -11.09 -2.06
C LEU A 31 5.59 -10.22 -1.44
N LEU A 32 5.73 -8.91 -1.63
CA LEU A 32 4.68 -7.93 -1.38
C LEU A 32 3.97 -7.63 -2.70
N ARG A 33 2.72 -8.05 -2.84
CA ARG A 33 1.90 -7.72 -4.03
C ARG A 33 0.99 -6.54 -3.72
N LEU A 34 0.82 -5.69 -4.72
CA LEU A 34 -0.07 -4.55 -4.72
C LEU A 34 -1.14 -4.79 -5.78
N ALA A 35 -2.40 -4.87 -5.34
CA ALA A 35 -3.54 -5.21 -6.19
C ALA A 35 -4.53 -4.05 -6.25
N ASN A 36 -4.64 -3.40 -7.41
CA ASN A 36 -5.58 -2.30 -7.67
C ASN A 36 -5.55 -1.17 -6.60
N PRO A 37 -4.45 -0.40 -6.49
CA PRO A 37 -4.35 0.70 -5.54
C PRO A 37 -5.45 1.74 -5.80
N THR A 38 -6.33 1.93 -4.83
CA THR A 38 -7.47 2.83 -4.93
C THR A 38 -7.35 3.94 -3.89
N LEU A 39 -7.49 5.19 -4.33
CA LEU A 39 -7.50 6.34 -3.42
C LEU A 39 -8.87 6.46 -2.73
N ILE A 40 -8.85 6.90 -1.48
CA ILE A 40 -10.06 7.33 -0.78
C ILE A 40 -10.65 8.54 -1.53
N GLU A 41 -11.97 8.58 -1.68
CA GLU A 41 -12.66 9.73 -2.29
C GLU A 41 -12.25 11.05 -1.62
N GLY A 42 -11.95 12.05 -2.44
CA GLY A 42 -11.47 13.36 -1.98
C GLY A 42 -10.00 13.39 -1.54
N SER A 43 -9.29 12.25 -1.55
CA SER A 43 -7.85 12.20 -1.32
C SER A 43 -7.07 12.20 -2.64
N SER A 44 -5.94 12.91 -2.65
CA SER A 44 -4.97 12.92 -3.76
C SER A 44 -3.79 11.98 -3.55
N HIS A 45 -3.56 11.53 -2.30
CA HIS A 45 -2.45 10.67 -1.93
C HIS A 45 -2.74 9.85 -0.68
N MET A 46 -2.07 8.72 -0.56
CA MET A 46 -2.08 7.89 0.62
C MET A 46 -0.66 7.39 0.93
N LYS A 47 -0.32 7.33 2.21
CA LYS A 47 0.97 6.80 2.67
C LYS A 47 0.81 5.90 3.89
N VAL A 48 1.30 4.67 3.76
CA VAL A 48 1.45 3.71 4.86
C VAL A 48 2.92 3.72 5.28
N ARG A 49 3.19 3.91 6.57
CA ARG A 49 4.57 4.03 7.09
C ARG A 49 4.89 2.93 8.07
N GLY A 50 6.16 2.49 8.04
CA GLY A 50 6.70 1.57 9.04
C GLY A 50 6.07 0.19 9.01
N LEU A 51 5.57 -0.24 7.86
CA LEU A 51 5.00 -1.57 7.69
C LEU A 51 6.11 -2.60 7.90
N ALA A 52 6.08 -3.32 9.01
CA ALA A 52 7.09 -4.32 9.34
C ALA A 52 6.64 -5.71 8.89
N TYR A 53 7.44 -6.37 8.04
CA TYR A 53 7.18 -7.73 7.59
C TYR A 53 8.50 -8.50 7.38
N ARG A 54 8.60 -9.70 7.96
CA ARG A 54 9.80 -10.59 7.99
C ARG A 54 11.13 -9.86 8.19
N GLY A 55 11.18 -8.94 9.15
CA GLY A 55 12.40 -8.21 9.49
C GLY A 55 12.75 -7.08 8.52
N ALA A 56 11.94 -6.81 7.51
CA ALA A 56 12.00 -5.59 6.70
C ALA A 56 10.94 -4.59 7.16
N ARG A 57 11.20 -3.29 6.96
CA ARG A 57 10.21 -2.23 7.11
C ARG A 57 10.03 -1.49 5.79
N PHE A 58 8.77 -1.27 5.42
CA PHE A 58 8.41 -0.61 4.19
C PHE A 58 7.62 0.66 4.47
N ASP A 59 7.88 1.67 3.65
CA ASP A 59 6.99 2.80 3.46
C ASP A 59 6.38 2.69 2.06
N ILE A 60 5.05 2.74 1.99
CA ILE A 60 4.30 2.63 0.74
C ILE A 60 3.57 3.96 0.55
N ALA A 61 3.70 4.57 -0.62
CA ALA A 61 2.98 5.79 -0.96
C ALA A 61 2.43 5.70 -2.37
N PHE A 62 1.17 6.08 -2.56
CA PHE A 62 0.55 6.12 -3.89
C PHE A 62 -0.38 7.33 -4.00
N GLY A 63 -0.49 7.87 -5.20
CA GLY A 63 -1.38 8.98 -5.47
C GLY A 63 -1.08 9.76 -6.74
N THR A 64 -1.97 10.68 -7.06
CA THR A 64 -1.84 11.57 -8.22
C THR A 64 -0.80 12.66 -7.96
N GLU A 65 -0.62 13.09 -6.70
CA GLU A 65 0.43 14.05 -6.31
C GLU A 65 1.83 13.43 -6.23
N VAL A 66 1.92 12.12 -5.95
CA VAL A 66 3.19 11.38 -6.02
C VAL A 66 3.69 11.42 -7.48
N ALA A 67 2.77 11.15 -8.40
CA ALA A 67 2.96 11.26 -9.84
C ALA A 67 3.40 12.66 -10.31
N ALA A 68 2.89 13.74 -9.72
CA ALA A 68 3.30 15.11 -10.09
C ALA A 68 4.81 15.38 -9.88
N LYS A 69 5.50 14.58 -9.04
CA LYS A 69 6.96 14.65 -8.86
C LYS A 69 7.74 13.73 -9.80
N SER A 70 7.09 12.74 -10.42
CA SER A 70 7.72 11.68 -11.23
C SER A 70 7.38 11.78 -12.73
N GLY A 71 6.31 12.50 -13.10
CA GLY A 71 5.97 12.83 -14.50
C GLY A 71 4.98 11.87 -15.17
N THR A 72 4.38 10.91 -14.46
CA THR A 72 3.42 9.92 -14.99
C THR A 72 2.00 10.10 -14.43
N ASN A 73 1.03 9.34 -14.97
CA ASN A 73 -0.34 9.30 -14.50
C ASN A 73 -0.43 8.35 -13.29
N ALA A 74 -0.45 8.91 -12.08
CA ALA A 74 -0.54 8.21 -10.79
C ALA A 74 0.56 7.16 -10.53
N GLU A 75 1.36 7.41 -9.49
CA GLU A 75 2.53 6.58 -9.15
C GLU A 75 2.34 5.91 -7.79
N LEU A 76 2.66 4.63 -7.74
CA LEU A 76 2.79 3.81 -6.55
C LEU A 76 4.28 3.58 -6.28
N SER A 77 4.73 3.96 -5.09
CA SER A 77 6.10 3.77 -4.64
C SER A 77 6.15 2.91 -3.37
N VAL A 78 7.11 2.00 -3.32
CA VAL A 78 7.44 1.20 -2.14
C VAL A 78 8.91 1.38 -1.83
N THR A 79 9.22 1.83 -0.63
CA THR A 79 10.60 2.05 -0.17
C THR A 79 10.93 1.11 0.97
N LEU A 80 12.07 0.44 0.90
CA LEU A 80 12.62 -0.36 2.00
C LEU A 80 13.33 0.57 3.00
N SER A 81 12.66 0.91 4.09
CA SER A 81 13.13 1.90 5.07
C SER A 81 14.13 1.34 6.09
N SER A 82 14.12 0.03 6.35
CA SER A 82 15.14 -0.64 7.18
C SER A 82 15.04 -2.16 7.04
N ARG A 83 16.13 -2.88 7.29
CA ARG A 83 16.13 -4.35 7.33
C ARG A 83 16.94 -4.90 8.51
N SER A 84 16.47 -6.01 9.09
CA SER A 84 17.20 -6.83 10.05
C SER A 84 18.45 -7.47 9.43
N PRO A 85 19.59 -7.50 10.13
CA PRO A 85 20.80 -8.17 9.65
C PRO A 85 20.51 -9.62 9.21
N GLY A 86 20.85 -9.96 7.96
CA GLY A 86 20.67 -11.31 7.39
C GLY A 86 19.31 -11.60 6.73
N GLY A 87 18.40 -10.64 6.62
CA GLY A 87 17.13 -10.82 5.90
C GLY A 87 17.30 -11.00 4.39
N SER A 88 16.52 -11.91 3.78
CA SER A 88 16.43 -12.10 2.32
C SER A 88 15.86 -10.86 1.64
N GLY A 89 16.24 -10.67 0.35
CA GLY A 89 15.63 -9.70 -0.56
C GLY A 89 14.11 -9.79 -0.53
N PHE A 90 13.43 -8.66 -0.67
CA PHE A 90 11.98 -8.64 -0.81
C PHE A 90 11.62 -8.28 -2.24
N VAL A 91 10.74 -9.03 -2.85
CA VAL A 91 10.19 -8.65 -4.16
C VAL A 91 8.92 -7.84 -3.92
N VAL A 92 8.78 -6.74 -4.65
CA VAL A 92 7.53 -5.98 -4.73
C VAL A 92 7.00 -6.15 -6.14
N SER A 93 5.74 -6.53 -6.28
CA SER A 93 5.10 -6.66 -7.59
C SER A 93 3.79 -5.91 -7.68
N ASN A 94 3.54 -5.34 -8.85
CA ASN A 94 2.23 -4.86 -9.25
C ASN A 94 1.45 -6.02 -9.90
N GLU A 95 0.31 -6.37 -9.33
CA GLU A 95 -0.51 -7.49 -9.82
C GLU A 95 -1.17 -7.19 -11.18
N GLU A 96 -1.45 -5.92 -11.48
CA GLU A 96 -2.11 -5.49 -12.71
C GLU A 96 -1.16 -5.49 -13.90
N THR A 97 0.06 -4.97 -13.73
CA THR A 97 1.06 -4.91 -14.80
C THR A 97 1.94 -6.16 -14.88
N GLY A 98 1.99 -6.95 -13.79
CA GLY A 98 2.91 -8.08 -13.64
C GLY A 98 4.37 -7.66 -13.41
N GLU A 99 4.65 -6.36 -13.29
CA GLU A 99 5.99 -5.85 -13.01
C GLU A 99 6.43 -6.22 -11.59
N ALA A 100 7.71 -6.57 -11.44
CA ALA A 100 8.28 -6.94 -10.16
C ALA A 100 9.69 -6.36 -10.00
N VAL A 101 9.97 -5.83 -8.81
CA VAL A 101 11.24 -5.21 -8.45
C VAL A 101 11.73 -5.82 -7.14
N ALA A 102 12.98 -6.27 -7.12
CA ALA A 102 13.61 -6.77 -5.90
C ALA A 102 14.23 -5.60 -5.12
N LEU A 103 13.86 -5.48 -3.84
CA LEU A 103 14.42 -4.56 -2.86
C LEU A 103 15.39 -5.33 -1.95
N ALA A 104 16.68 -5.05 -2.08
CA ALA A 104 17.75 -5.79 -1.43
C ALA A 104 18.43 -4.99 -0.30
N ALA A 105 18.55 -3.67 -0.46
CA ALA A 105 19.23 -2.77 0.46
C ALA A 105 18.31 -1.68 1.01
N GLU A 106 18.63 -1.16 2.18
CA GLU A 106 17.93 -0.01 2.75
C GLU A 106 18.04 1.20 1.81
N GLY A 107 16.91 1.86 1.58
CA GLY A 107 16.78 2.95 0.62
C GLY A 107 16.38 2.50 -0.78
N ASP A 108 16.38 1.20 -1.08
CA ASP A 108 15.85 0.69 -2.35
C ASP A 108 14.36 1.03 -2.46
N SER A 109 13.96 1.49 -3.64
CA SER A 109 12.57 1.81 -3.95
C SER A 109 12.11 1.18 -5.25
N ALA A 110 10.87 0.72 -5.26
CA ALA A 110 10.16 0.31 -6.46
C ALA A 110 9.07 1.35 -6.76
N SER A 111 8.98 1.78 -8.02
CA SER A 111 7.90 2.65 -8.51
C SER A 111 7.15 1.94 -9.63
N PHE A 112 5.83 2.04 -9.60
CA PHE A 112 4.92 1.48 -10.60
C PHE A 112 3.89 2.54 -10.96
N ASP A 113 3.54 2.62 -12.24
CA ASP A 113 2.34 3.35 -12.63
C ASP A 113 1.10 2.54 -12.23
N PHE A 114 0.03 3.22 -11.82
CA PHE A 114 -1.27 2.59 -11.59
C PHE A 114 -2.38 3.49 -12.11
N ALA A 115 -3.44 2.91 -12.68
CA ALA A 115 -4.63 3.67 -13.02
C ALA A 115 -5.50 3.79 -11.75
N PRO A 116 -5.77 5.01 -11.23
CA PRO A 116 -6.70 5.15 -10.12
C PRO A 116 -8.09 4.77 -10.63
N ASP A 117 -8.58 3.59 -10.26
CA ASP A 117 -9.91 3.15 -10.64
C ASP A 117 -10.97 4.02 -9.95
N ALA A 118 -11.57 4.93 -10.71
CA ALA A 118 -12.64 5.81 -10.25
C ALA A 118 -13.98 5.07 -10.03
N SER A 119 -14.08 3.78 -10.41
CA SER A 119 -15.33 3.02 -10.37
C SER A 119 -15.53 2.17 -9.11
N ALA A 120 -14.50 2.04 -8.26
CA ALA A 120 -14.51 1.13 -7.10
C ALA A 120 -15.43 1.53 -5.93
N TYR A 121 -16.06 2.72 -5.96
CA TYR A 121 -16.92 3.24 -4.88
C TYR A 121 -18.37 3.52 -5.30
N THR A 122 -18.95 2.74 -6.22
CA THR A 122 -20.42 2.66 -6.26
C THR A 122 -20.86 1.75 -5.11
N ILE A 123 -20.92 2.28 -3.89
CA ILE A 123 -21.73 1.67 -2.85
C ILE A 123 -23.16 1.91 -3.32
N ALA A 124 -23.83 0.85 -3.79
CA ALA A 124 -25.24 0.93 -4.14
C ALA A 124 -26.01 1.53 -2.95
N GLU A 125 -26.57 2.71 -3.13
CA GLU A 125 -27.58 3.24 -2.21
C GLU A 125 -28.71 2.21 -2.15
N ALA A 126 -28.97 1.67 -0.96
CA ALA A 126 -30.07 0.76 -0.66
C ALA A 126 -31.15 1.50 0.14
#